data_AF-E3MXD7-F1
#
_entry.id   AF-E3MXD7-F1
#
_cell.length_a   1.000
_cell.length_b   1.000
_cell.length_c   1.000
_cell.angle_alpha   90.00
_cell.angle_beta   90.00
_cell.angle_gamma   90.00
#
_symmetry.space_group_name_H-M   'P 1'
#
loop_
_entity.id
_entity.type
_entity.pdbx_description
1 polymer ?
#
loop_
_entity_poly.entity_id
_entity_poly.type
_entity_poly.pdbx_seq_one_letter_code
_entity_poly.pdbx_strand_id
1 'polypeptide(L)'
;MSQQTPYPNESLSLLSETATTLENTRQLFTRIYKLFQCGPYKLCISSSTQNIKVILEIPEFRNFTVLFLVGGHFKKEQLDEVLEFEREDQDLHIIRGVIPEDYYHPNLFKFTDVHYCDARWIRLEHLLSIKNTFMITLGMNNLTIPDINTFLHHWMNSEYELFEFISIDIEKGPSTPLDVLFRGITVLKGYRFGTWRRLISVNSPDTRSRQIMSIVWSKSRIDMSTWSIHERPKQLDRNDDSLMHFDEPYTPEFIVLQLLKQRRVLDSKLEKVGEDYLKNQELIKKIDETNNQLQFKGVEYKNGWPVLRGVDASSRVLA
;
A
#
# COMPACT_ATOMS: atom_id res chain seq x y z
N MET A 1 60.04 37.31 -27.68
CA MET A 1 59.12 37.94 -26.71
C MET A 1 57.74 37.34 -26.92
N SER A 2 57.48 36.20 -26.28
CA SER A 2 56.18 35.55 -26.26
C SER A 2 55.49 35.95 -24.96
N GLN A 3 54.41 36.71 -25.07
CA GLN A 3 53.58 37.08 -23.93
C GLN A 3 52.90 35.81 -23.40
N GLN A 4 53.28 35.39 -22.19
CA GLN A 4 52.49 34.47 -21.38
C GLN A 4 51.23 35.22 -20.93
N THR A 5 50.08 34.83 -21.45
CA THR A 5 48.79 35.13 -20.82
C THR A 5 48.72 34.38 -19.48
N PRO A 6 48.45 35.06 -18.36
CA PRO A 6 48.29 34.38 -17.10
C PRO A 6 46.94 33.66 -17.13
N TYR A 7 46.95 32.34 -16.92
CA TYR A 7 45.75 31.62 -16.53
C TYR A 7 45.27 32.21 -15.20
N PRO A 8 44.00 32.63 -15.06
CA PRO A 8 43.49 33.06 -13.78
C PRO A 8 43.40 31.84 -12.86
N ASN A 9 44.26 31.83 -11.85
CA ASN A 9 44.12 31.00 -10.65
C ASN A 9 42.93 31.53 -9.82
N GLU A 10 41.71 31.44 -10.34
CA GLU A 10 40.52 31.49 -9.50
C GLU A 10 40.25 30.07 -9.00
N SER A 11 40.88 29.73 -7.88
CA SER A 11 40.26 28.74 -6.99
C SER A 11 38.99 29.38 -6.44
N LEU A 12 37.91 29.31 -7.22
CA LEU A 12 36.56 29.62 -6.76
C LEU A 12 36.29 28.66 -5.58
N SER A 13 36.47 29.14 -4.34
CA SER A 13 35.96 28.40 -3.20
C SER A 13 34.45 28.32 -3.42
N LEU A 14 33.96 27.13 -3.78
CA LEU A 14 32.54 26.90 -4.07
C LEU A 14 31.64 27.18 -2.85
N LEU A 15 32.27 27.33 -1.68
CA LEU A 15 31.67 27.52 -0.38
C LEU A 15 32.26 28.77 0.26
N SER A 16 31.42 29.52 0.96
CA SER A 16 31.87 30.59 1.84
C SER A 16 32.29 29.99 3.18
N GLU A 17 33.51 30.28 3.61
CA GLU A 17 34.03 29.85 4.93
C GLU A 17 33.28 30.52 6.10
N THR A 18 32.56 31.61 5.83
CA THR A 18 31.80 32.38 6.83
C THR A 18 30.31 32.07 6.84
N ALA A 19 29.80 31.37 5.82
CA ALA A 19 28.39 31.01 5.73
C ALA A 19 28.08 29.72 6.52
N THR A 20 26.87 29.64 7.05
CA THR A 20 26.37 28.42 7.68
C THR A 20 26.31 27.26 6.68
N THR A 21 26.30 26.02 7.18
CA THR A 21 26.12 24.83 6.33
C THR A 21 24.85 24.95 5.47
N LEU A 22 23.75 25.43 6.04
CA LEU A 22 22.48 25.58 5.33
C LEU A 22 22.56 26.60 4.18
N GLU A 23 23.18 27.76 4.41
CA GLU A 23 23.37 28.79 3.38
C GLU A 23 24.26 28.28 2.25
N ASN A 24 25.37 27.62 2.60
CA ASN A 24 26.28 26.99 1.64
C ASN A 24 25.57 25.90 0.83
N THR A 25 24.76 25.04 1.47
CA THR A 25 23.94 24.03 0.78
C THR A 25 22.94 24.68 -0.17
N ARG A 26 22.26 25.75 0.24
CA ARG A 26 21.30 26.47 -0.60
C ARG A 26 21.98 27.06 -1.83
N GLN A 27 23.10 27.75 -1.68
CA GLN A 27 23.84 28.34 -2.80
C GLN A 27 24.31 27.28 -3.81
N LEU A 28 24.89 26.19 -3.32
CA LEU A 28 25.32 25.06 -4.15
C LEU A 28 24.13 24.43 -4.88
N PHE A 29 23.05 24.14 -4.16
CA PHE A 29 21.85 23.54 -4.73
C PHE A 29 21.29 24.41 -5.86
N THR A 30 21.08 25.71 -5.63
CA THR A 30 20.55 26.62 -6.66
C THR A 30 21.45 26.67 -7.89
N ARG A 31 22.78 26.64 -7.71
CA ARG A 31 23.73 26.66 -8.81
C ARG A 31 23.70 25.35 -9.61
N ILE A 32 23.73 24.20 -8.93
CA ILE A 32 23.66 22.87 -9.57
C ILE A 32 22.34 22.74 -10.33
N TYR A 33 21.22 23.06 -9.67
CA TYR A 33 19.89 22.93 -10.27
C TYR A 33 19.74 23.76 -11.55
N LYS A 34 20.25 25.00 -11.55
CA LYS A 34 20.24 25.89 -12.72
C LYS A 34 21.19 25.43 -13.83
N LEU A 35 22.41 25.00 -13.48
CA LEU A 35 23.43 24.60 -14.46
C LEU A 35 23.03 23.33 -15.21
N PHE A 36 22.47 22.34 -14.49
CA PHE A 36 22.17 21.03 -15.06
C PHE A 36 20.70 20.85 -15.46
N GLN A 37 19.85 21.88 -15.25
CA GLN A 37 18.41 21.81 -15.50
C GLN A 37 17.78 20.55 -14.87
N CYS A 38 18.10 20.32 -13.59
CA CYS A 38 17.72 19.10 -12.90
C CYS A 38 16.20 18.89 -12.93
N GLY A 39 15.78 17.64 -13.13
CA GLY A 39 14.40 17.21 -12.97
C GLY A 39 13.98 17.14 -11.49
N PRO A 40 12.88 16.43 -11.20
CA PRO A 40 12.41 16.23 -9.83
C PRO A 40 13.50 15.63 -8.93
N TYR A 41 13.54 16.06 -7.67
CA TYR A 41 14.57 15.62 -6.71
C TYR A 41 13.95 15.09 -5.42
N LYS A 42 14.78 14.38 -4.66
CA LYS A 42 14.44 13.83 -3.34
C LYS A 42 15.14 14.66 -2.28
N LEU A 43 14.42 15.07 -1.24
CA LEU A 43 14.97 15.82 -0.10
C LEU A 43 15.24 14.84 1.04
N CYS A 44 16.41 14.94 1.68
CA CYS A 44 16.77 14.11 2.81
C CYS A 44 17.12 14.98 4.01
N ILE A 45 16.49 14.72 5.16
CA ILE A 45 16.70 15.44 6.40
C ILE A 45 17.09 14.45 7.50
N SER A 46 18.20 14.77 8.19
CA SER A 46 18.71 13.96 9.30
C SER A 46 17.92 14.23 10.58
N SER A 47 17.76 13.23 11.48
CA SER A 47 17.19 13.47 12.82
C SER A 47 18.02 14.44 13.67
N SER A 48 19.30 14.62 13.35
CA SER A 48 20.18 15.60 14.02
C SER A 48 19.87 17.05 13.63
N THR A 49 19.09 17.26 12.57
CA THR A 49 18.75 18.58 12.06
C THR A 49 17.79 19.28 13.03
N GLN A 50 18.20 20.46 13.50
CA GLN A 50 17.33 21.35 14.25
C GLN A 50 16.45 22.17 13.29
N ASN A 51 15.22 22.47 13.70
CA ASN A 51 14.26 23.29 12.96
C ASN A 51 14.00 22.77 11.54
N ILE A 52 13.44 21.56 11.43
CA ILE A 52 13.13 20.93 10.14
C ILE A 52 12.20 21.83 9.33
N LYS A 53 11.24 22.46 10.00
CA LYS A 53 10.33 23.44 9.42
C LYS A 53 11.04 24.53 8.60
N VAL A 54 12.14 25.09 9.11
CA VAL A 54 12.89 26.14 8.39
C VAL A 54 13.39 25.62 7.05
N ILE A 55 13.87 24.38 6.99
CA ILE A 55 14.35 23.78 5.74
C ILE A 55 13.20 23.53 4.76
N LEU A 56 12.08 23.01 5.25
CA LEU A 56 10.89 22.76 4.44
C LEU A 56 10.28 24.05 3.87
N GLU A 57 10.45 25.18 4.55
CA GLU A 57 9.94 26.48 4.12
C GLU A 57 10.87 27.20 3.11
N ILE A 58 12.12 26.77 2.94
CA ILE A 58 13.06 27.36 1.97
C ILE A 58 12.53 27.17 0.54
N PRO A 59 12.22 28.25 -0.21
CA PRO A 59 11.58 28.16 -1.52
C PRO A 59 12.30 27.24 -2.51
N GLU A 60 13.63 27.24 -2.50
CA GLU A 60 14.45 26.41 -3.39
C GLU A 60 14.30 24.91 -3.12
N PHE A 61 14.01 24.52 -1.87
CA PHE A 61 13.89 23.13 -1.45
C PHE A 61 12.46 22.60 -1.50
N ARG A 62 11.45 23.42 -1.79
CA ARG A 62 10.04 23.01 -1.71
C ARG A 62 9.58 22.03 -2.79
N ASN A 63 10.30 21.94 -3.91
CA ASN A 63 9.88 21.18 -5.10
C ASN A 63 10.45 19.75 -5.14
N PHE A 64 10.57 19.09 -3.99
CA PHE A 64 10.93 17.67 -3.92
C PHE A 64 9.73 16.79 -4.26
N THR A 65 9.99 15.55 -4.69
CA THR A 65 8.95 14.51 -4.85
C THR A 65 8.84 13.62 -3.63
N VAL A 66 9.97 13.33 -2.98
CA VAL A 66 10.02 12.49 -1.77
C VAL A 66 10.81 13.19 -0.67
N LEU A 67 10.25 13.24 0.52
CA LEU A 67 10.94 13.61 1.76
C LEU A 67 11.42 12.35 2.48
N PHE A 68 12.73 12.19 2.59
CA PHE A 68 13.36 11.19 3.42
C PHE A 68 13.70 11.77 4.79
N LEU A 69 13.22 11.11 5.85
CA LEU A 69 13.72 11.32 7.20
C LEU A 69 14.64 10.15 7.57
N VAL A 70 15.88 10.46 7.94
CA VAL A 70 16.90 9.45 8.26
C VAL A 70 17.56 9.81 9.58
N GLY A 71 17.64 8.87 10.51
CA GLY A 71 18.21 9.21 11.80
C GLY A 71 18.25 8.10 12.84
N GLY A 72 18.58 8.50 14.07
CA GLY A 72 18.57 7.64 15.25
C GLY A 72 17.23 7.68 15.98
N HIS A 73 16.89 8.83 16.55
CA HIS A 73 15.63 9.06 17.27
C HIS A 73 15.02 10.38 16.80
N PHE A 74 13.74 10.36 16.45
CA PHE A 74 12.99 11.57 16.13
C PHE A 74 12.26 12.08 17.36
N LYS A 75 12.32 13.40 17.57
CA LYS A 75 11.51 14.06 18.59
C LYS A 75 10.10 14.29 18.07
N LYS A 76 9.13 14.34 18.98
CA LYS A 76 7.74 14.66 18.64
C LYS A 76 7.63 15.95 17.83
N GLU A 77 8.30 17.01 18.26
CA GLU A 77 8.20 18.33 17.62
C GLU A 77 8.73 18.29 16.18
N GLN A 78 9.76 17.49 15.91
CA GLN A 78 10.30 17.30 14.55
C GLN A 78 9.31 16.56 13.64
N LEU A 79 8.60 15.58 14.19
CA LEU A 79 7.59 14.83 13.43
C LEU A 79 6.34 15.68 13.21
N ASP A 80 5.90 16.45 14.20
CA ASP A 80 4.80 17.40 14.09
C ASP A 80 5.10 18.44 12.98
N GLU A 81 6.32 19.01 12.95
CA GLU A 81 6.74 19.94 11.89
C GLU A 81 6.62 19.36 10.48
N VAL A 82 6.93 18.06 10.31
CA VAL A 82 6.83 17.37 9.03
C VAL A 82 5.37 17.04 8.69
N LEU A 83 4.62 16.50 9.65
CA LEU A 83 3.23 16.10 9.44
C LEU A 83 2.25 17.28 9.37
N GLU A 84 2.66 18.49 9.76
CA GLU A 84 1.91 19.74 9.52
C GLU A 84 2.31 20.47 8.23
N PHE A 85 3.36 20.01 7.53
CA PHE A 85 3.79 20.66 6.30
C PHE A 85 2.73 20.55 5.18
N GLU A 86 2.41 21.66 4.53
CA GLU A 86 1.25 21.82 3.63
C GLU A 86 1.42 21.17 2.23
N ARG A 87 1.94 19.94 2.16
CA ARG A 87 2.11 19.18 0.90
C ARG A 87 1.65 17.74 1.06
N GLU A 88 0.49 17.44 0.49
CA GLU A 88 -0.10 16.09 0.47
C GLU A 88 0.29 15.32 -0.80
N ASP A 89 0.67 16.03 -1.87
CA ASP A 89 1.03 15.48 -3.18
C ASP A 89 2.44 14.86 -3.23
N GLN A 90 3.19 14.90 -2.13
CA GLN A 90 4.55 14.39 -2.01
C GLN A 90 4.57 13.09 -1.21
N ASP A 91 5.69 12.37 -1.28
CA ASP A 91 5.91 11.14 -0.53
C ASP A 91 6.70 11.41 0.77
N LEU A 92 6.39 10.68 1.83
CA LEU A 92 7.09 10.72 3.12
C LEU A 92 7.69 9.35 3.46
N HIS A 93 9.02 9.30 3.52
CA HIS A 93 9.78 8.09 3.76
C HIS A 93 10.65 8.22 5.01
N ILE A 94 10.19 7.67 6.14
CA ILE A 94 10.98 7.52 7.38
C ILE A 94 11.65 6.15 7.36
N ILE A 95 12.78 6.08 6.64
CA ILE A 95 13.45 4.81 6.32
C ILE A 95 14.42 4.34 7.41
N ARG A 96 14.76 5.21 8.37
CA ARG A 96 15.63 4.87 9.50
C ARG A 96 15.38 5.83 10.66
N GLY A 97 15.21 5.27 11.85
CA GLY A 97 15.08 6.02 13.09
C GLY A 97 13.89 5.54 13.91
N VAL A 98 13.98 5.72 15.22
CA VAL A 98 12.94 5.35 16.19
C VAL A 98 11.99 6.53 16.35
N ILE A 99 10.70 6.23 16.24
CA ILE A 99 9.59 7.15 16.52
C ILE A 99 9.07 6.82 17.94
N PRO A 100 8.69 7.83 18.76
CA PRO A 100 8.12 7.57 20.08
C PRO A 100 6.89 6.65 20.00
N GLU A 101 6.81 5.62 20.85
CA GLU A 101 5.75 4.59 20.78
C GLU A 101 4.35 5.12 21.12
N ASP A 102 4.28 6.22 21.88
CA ASP A 102 3.07 6.95 22.23
C ASP A 102 2.74 8.10 21.27
N TYR A 103 3.51 8.23 20.19
CA TYR A 103 3.28 9.26 19.19
C TYR A 103 1.95 9.07 18.46
N TYR A 104 1.25 10.18 18.25
CA TYR A 104 0.01 10.24 17.48
C TYR A 104 -0.05 11.56 16.75
N HIS A 105 -0.51 11.50 15.50
CA HIS A 105 -0.76 12.70 14.71
C HIS A 105 -1.87 12.44 13.68
N PRO A 106 -2.90 13.30 13.54
CA PRO A 106 -4.02 13.06 12.61
C PRO A 106 -3.58 12.93 11.14
N ASN A 107 -2.50 13.61 10.76
CA ASN A 107 -1.96 13.64 9.39
C ASN A 107 -1.00 12.49 9.05
N LEU A 108 -0.96 11.41 9.82
CA LEU A 108 0.06 10.37 9.66
C LEU A 108 -0.04 9.58 8.33
N PHE A 109 -1.13 9.70 7.57
CA PHE A 109 -1.29 9.10 6.24
C PHE A 109 -1.70 10.12 5.15
N LYS A 110 -1.44 11.42 5.36
CA LYS A 110 -1.88 12.46 4.42
C LYS A 110 -1.09 12.53 3.10
N PHE A 111 0.13 12.02 3.10
CA PHE A 111 1.03 12.03 1.95
C PHE A 111 0.59 10.97 0.93
N THR A 112 0.92 11.18 -0.35
CA THR A 112 0.62 10.22 -1.43
C THR A 112 1.16 8.83 -1.06
N ASP A 113 2.48 8.75 -0.81
CA ASP A 113 3.16 7.54 -0.37
C ASP A 113 3.80 7.73 1.01
N VAL A 114 3.55 6.76 1.89
CA VAL A 114 4.05 6.77 3.27
C VAL A 114 4.83 5.50 3.55
N HIS A 115 6.07 5.65 4.00
CA HIS A 115 6.90 4.54 4.47
C HIS A 115 7.42 4.81 5.87
N TYR A 116 6.97 4.00 6.83
CA TYR A 116 7.49 3.97 8.19
C TYR A 116 8.29 2.69 8.43
N CYS A 117 9.63 2.79 8.47
CA CYS A 117 10.49 1.65 8.77
C CYS A 117 10.30 1.16 10.22
N ASP A 118 10.20 2.10 11.17
CA ASP A 118 9.69 1.82 12.53
C ASP A 118 8.23 2.28 12.62
N ALA A 119 7.34 1.31 12.57
CA ALA A 119 5.89 1.47 12.63
C ALA A 119 5.31 0.89 13.93
N ARG A 120 6.12 0.67 14.99
CA ARG A 120 5.62 0.14 16.29
C ARG A 120 4.64 1.07 17.01
N TRP A 121 4.71 2.37 16.72
CA TRP A 121 3.77 3.39 17.17
C TRP A 121 2.44 3.36 16.38
N ILE A 122 2.38 2.69 15.23
CA ILE A 122 1.15 2.51 14.46
C ILE A 122 0.29 1.44 15.11
N ARG A 123 -0.97 1.79 15.39
CA ARG A 123 -1.97 0.92 16.02
C ARG A 123 -3.13 0.69 15.06
N LEU A 124 -3.98 -0.29 15.39
CA LEU A 124 -5.14 -0.64 14.58
C LEU A 124 -6.03 0.59 14.33
N GLU A 125 -6.30 1.41 15.33
CA GLU A 125 -7.11 2.63 15.21
C GLU A 125 -6.58 3.61 14.16
N HIS A 126 -5.27 3.67 13.93
CA HIS A 126 -4.68 4.50 12.88
C HIS A 126 -5.01 3.94 11.51
N LEU A 127 -4.93 2.61 11.32
CA LEU A 127 -5.31 1.95 10.06
C LEU A 127 -6.79 2.16 9.74
N LEU A 128 -7.65 2.15 10.76
CA LEU A 128 -9.09 2.42 10.60
C LEU A 128 -9.40 3.89 10.26
N SER A 129 -8.44 4.80 10.39
CA SER A 129 -8.59 6.21 10.01
C SER A 129 -8.03 6.56 8.63
N ILE A 130 -7.41 5.60 7.93
CA ILE A 130 -6.86 5.81 6.58
C ILE A 130 -7.96 6.34 5.65
N LYS A 131 -7.64 7.35 4.82
CA LYS A 131 -8.54 7.87 3.79
C LYS A 131 -7.74 8.29 2.57
N ASN A 132 -8.04 7.66 1.43
CA ASN A 132 -7.57 8.05 0.11
C ASN A 132 -6.04 8.17 -0.03
N THR A 133 -5.28 7.22 0.52
CA THR A 133 -3.81 7.18 0.41
C THR A 133 -3.38 6.33 -0.80
N PHE A 134 -2.32 6.67 -1.52
CA PHE A 134 -1.86 5.82 -2.62
C PHE A 134 -1.13 4.58 -2.10
N MET A 135 0.04 4.76 -1.48
CA MET A 135 0.84 3.66 -0.93
C MET A 135 1.16 3.82 0.56
N ILE A 136 1.03 2.73 1.32
CA ILE A 136 1.46 2.66 2.72
C ILE A 136 2.42 1.48 2.90
N THR A 137 3.58 1.72 3.51
CA THR A 137 4.55 0.69 3.89
C THR A 137 4.84 0.78 5.38
N LEU A 138 4.49 -0.28 6.09
CA LEU A 138 4.74 -0.43 7.52
C LEU A 138 5.81 -1.52 7.72
N GLY A 139 6.99 -1.09 8.14
CA GLY A 139 8.09 -1.98 8.52
C GLY A 139 7.84 -2.62 9.88
N MET A 140 8.83 -2.57 10.78
CA MET A 140 8.73 -3.14 12.12
C MET A 140 7.50 -2.58 12.86
N ASN A 141 6.53 -3.42 13.20
CA ASN A 141 5.25 -3.02 13.79
C ASN A 141 4.76 -4.04 14.82
N ASN A 142 3.73 -3.66 15.58
CA ASN A 142 3.13 -4.48 16.64
C ASN A 142 1.75 -5.06 16.23
N LEU A 143 1.38 -5.00 14.94
CA LEU A 143 0.08 -5.46 14.46
C LEU A 143 0.03 -6.98 14.47
N THR A 144 -1.03 -7.52 15.07
CA THR A 144 -1.29 -8.95 15.09
C THR A 144 -2.13 -9.37 13.88
N ILE A 145 -2.13 -10.67 13.55
CA ILE A 145 -3.02 -11.19 12.48
C ILE A 145 -4.51 -10.88 12.74
N PRO A 146 -5.03 -10.96 13.99
CA PRO A 146 -6.35 -10.44 14.35
C PRO A 146 -6.57 -8.96 14.04
N ASP A 147 -5.57 -8.10 14.23
CA ASP A 147 -5.68 -6.66 13.88
C ASP A 147 -5.82 -6.50 12.37
N ILE A 148 -5.01 -7.23 11.58
CA ILE A 148 -5.11 -7.23 10.13
C ILE A 148 -6.47 -7.77 9.67
N ASN A 149 -7.01 -8.83 10.29
CA ASN A 149 -8.37 -9.31 10.01
C ASN A 149 -9.42 -8.21 10.26
N THR A 150 -9.30 -7.47 11.37
CA THR A 150 -10.20 -6.36 11.69
C THR A 150 -10.10 -5.24 10.66
N PHE A 151 -8.88 -4.91 10.23
CA PHE A 151 -8.64 -3.95 9.16
C PHE A 151 -9.23 -4.39 7.82
N LEU A 152 -9.14 -5.67 7.45
CA LEU A 152 -9.78 -6.20 6.24
C LEU A 152 -11.30 -6.05 6.28
N HIS A 153 -11.93 -6.35 7.43
CA HIS A 153 -13.36 -6.11 7.62
C HIS A 153 -13.71 -4.62 7.49
N HIS A 154 -12.91 -3.74 8.05
CA HIS A 154 -13.10 -2.31 7.90
C HIS A 154 -13.02 -1.88 6.42
N TRP A 155 -12.00 -2.32 5.68
CA TRP A 155 -11.89 -2.04 4.25
C TRP A 155 -13.12 -2.53 3.46
N MET A 156 -13.60 -3.74 3.74
CA MET A 156 -14.77 -4.31 3.05
C MET A 156 -16.08 -3.53 3.28
N ASN A 157 -16.18 -2.82 4.40
CA ASN A 157 -17.39 -2.12 4.84
C ASN A 157 -17.27 -0.59 4.72
N SER A 158 -16.10 -0.05 4.39
CA SER A 158 -15.90 1.39 4.22
C SER A 158 -16.58 1.90 2.95
N GLU A 159 -17.23 3.05 3.05
CA GLU A 159 -17.81 3.80 1.92
C GLU A 159 -16.75 4.59 1.13
N TYR A 160 -15.56 4.80 1.71
CA TYR A 160 -14.48 5.58 1.11
C TYR A 160 -13.30 4.71 0.73
N GLU A 161 -12.61 5.06 -0.35
CA GLU A 161 -11.31 4.49 -0.69
C GLU A 161 -10.33 4.70 0.47
N LEU A 162 -9.73 3.61 0.97
CA LEU A 162 -8.73 3.69 2.03
C LEU A 162 -7.34 3.86 1.40
N PHE A 163 -6.93 2.88 0.61
CA PHE A 163 -5.63 2.86 -0.04
C PHE A 163 -5.64 2.13 -1.38
N GLU A 164 -4.65 2.39 -2.24
CA GLU A 164 -4.39 1.58 -3.43
C GLU A 164 -3.46 0.40 -3.14
N PHE A 165 -2.37 0.66 -2.40
CA PHE A 165 -1.37 -0.33 -2.03
C PHE A 165 -1.01 -0.22 -0.55
N ILE A 166 -0.99 -1.34 0.15
CA ILE A 166 -0.42 -1.40 1.50
C ILE A 166 0.48 -2.63 1.65
N SER A 167 1.62 -2.42 2.29
CA SER A 167 2.59 -3.45 2.61
C SER A 167 2.86 -3.40 4.11
N ILE A 168 2.67 -4.54 4.78
CA ILE A 168 2.83 -4.65 6.23
C ILE A 168 3.81 -5.80 6.48
N ASP A 169 4.96 -5.48 7.09
CA ASP A 169 5.87 -6.51 7.56
C ASP A 169 5.19 -7.32 8.67
N ILE A 170 5.39 -8.63 8.66
CA ILE A 170 4.88 -9.54 9.69
C ILE A 170 6.05 -10.29 10.32
N GLU A 171 5.88 -10.71 11.56
CA GLU A 171 6.88 -11.54 12.24
C GLU A 171 7.20 -12.79 11.40
N LYS A 172 8.49 -13.12 11.30
CA LYS A 172 8.96 -14.27 10.53
C LYS A 172 8.45 -15.56 11.16
N GLY A 173 7.37 -16.11 10.60
CA GLY A 173 6.76 -17.35 11.04
C GLY A 173 6.88 -18.50 10.02
N PRO A 174 6.64 -19.75 10.45
CA PRO A 174 6.61 -20.91 9.55
C PRO A 174 5.43 -20.84 8.57
N SER A 175 4.30 -20.27 8.98
CA SER A 175 3.14 -19.99 8.13
C SER A 175 2.25 -18.90 8.72
N THR A 176 1.60 -18.11 7.86
CA THR A 176 0.55 -17.16 8.26
C THR A 176 -0.74 -17.92 8.56
N PRO A 177 -1.37 -17.77 9.74
CA PRO A 177 -2.61 -18.46 10.10
C PRO A 177 -3.79 -17.89 9.29
N LEU A 178 -4.05 -18.47 8.11
CA LEU A 178 -5.04 -17.97 7.15
C LEU A 178 -6.49 -18.06 7.66
N ASP A 179 -6.76 -19.02 8.53
CA ASP A 179 -8.05 -19.19 9.21
C ASP A 179 -8.35 -18.01 10.16
N VAL A 180 -7.30 -17.45 10.79
CA VAL A 180 -7.42 -16.23 11.61
C VAL A 180 -7.48 -14.99 10.73
N LEU A 181 -6.58 -14.87 9.75
CA LEU A 181 -6.49 -13.71 8.85
C LEU A 181 -7.79 -13.46 8.08
N PHE A 182 -8.42 -14.53 7.58
CA PHE A 182 -9.63 -14.46 6.77
C PHE A 182 -10.89 -14.87 7.53
N ARG A 183 -10.84 -14.90 8.86
CA ARG A 183 -11.99 -15.28 9.68
C ARG A 183 -13.19 -14.41 9.35
N GLY A 184 -14.28 -15.06 8.99
CA GLY A 184 -15.53 -14.40 8.65
C GLY A 184 -15.54 -13.70 7.28
N ILE A 185 -14.52 -13.87 6.43
CA ILE A 185 -14.43 -13.25 5.11
C ILE A 185 -14.64 -14.31 4.01
N THR A 186 -15.42 -13.95 2.99
CA THR A 186 -15.54 -14.77 1.78
C THR A 186 -14.35 -14.49 0.89
N VAL A 187 -13.48 -15.48 0.70
CA VAL A 187 -12.23 -15.34 -0.06
C VAL A 187 -12.21 -16.27 -1.25
N LEU A 188 -11.78 -15.76 -2.40
CA LEU A 188 -11.51 -16.53 -3.60
C LEU A 188 -10.00 -16.67 -3.82
N LYS A 189 -9.52 -17.87 -4.13
CA LYS A 189 -8.14 -18.06 -4.61
C LYS A 189 -8.13 -17.94 -6.14
N GLY A 190 -7.39 -16.97 -6.66
CA GLY A 190 -7.24 -16.72 -8.10
C GLY A 190 -5.78 -16.63 -8.53
N TYR A 191 -5.49 -16.91 -9.80
CA TYR A 191 -4.15 -16.75 -10.38
C TYR A 191 -4.07 -15.40 -11.10
N ARG A 192 -3.14 -14.55 -10.68
CA ARG A 192 -2.94 -13.18 -11.17
C ARG A 192 -1.48 -12.80 -11.12
N PHE A 193 -0.98 -12.13 -12.15
CA PHE A 193 0.41 -11.70 -12.26
C PHE A 193 1.40 -12.85 -12.01
N GLY A 194 1.15 -14.02 -12.61
CA GLY A 194 2.03 -15.18 -12.46
C GLY A 194 2.06 -15.81 -11.07
N THR A 195 1.15 -15.44 -10.15
CA THR A 195 1.12 -15.99 -8.79
C THR A 195 -0.31 -16.21 -8.27
N TRP A 196 -0.43 -17.09 -7.28
CA TRP A 196 -1.70 -17.32 -6.60
C TRP A 196 -1.96 -16.23 -5.56
N ARG A 197 -3.13 -15.61 -5.65
CA ARG A 197 -3.56 -14.53 -4.75
C ARG A 197 -4.84 -14.89 -4.02
N ARG A 198 -5.07 -14.23 -2.88
CA ARG A 198 -6.38 -14.24 -2.21
C ARG A 198 -7.12 -12.98 -2.59
N LEU A 199 -8.36 -13.15 -3.05
CA LEU A 199 -9.20 -12.09 -3.53
C LEU A 199 -10.40 -11.95 -2.60
N ILE A 200 -10.68 -10.72 -2.21
CA ILE A 200 -11.87 -10.35 -1.43
C ILE A 200 -12.53 -9.16 -2.12
N SER A 201 -13.82 -8.95 -1.91
CA SER A 201 -14.56 -7.81 -2.47
C SER A 201 -15.25 -7.01 -1.38
N VAL A 202 -15.48 -5.73 -1.66
CA VAL A 202 -16.31 -4.85 -0.84
C VAL A 202 -17.73 -5.42 -0.70
N ASN A 203 -18.41 -5.05 0.40
CA ASN A 203 -19.80 -5.46 0.63
C ASN A 203 -20.81 -4.59 -0.11
N SER A 204 -20.46 -3.33 -0.39
CA SER A 204 -21.30 -2.35 -1.10
C SER A 204 -20.61 -1.85 -2.37
N PRO A 205 -20.62 -2.62 -3.48
CA PRO A 205 -19.80 -2.33 -4.66
C PRO A 205 -20.13 -1.03 -5.38
N ASP A 206 -21.37 -0.55 -5.29
CA ASP A 206 -21.80 0.68 -5.95
C ASP A 206 -21.26 1.96 -5.27
N THR A 207 -20.72 1.83 -4.05
CA THR A 207 -20.17 2.96 -3.29
C THR A 207 -18.67 3.20 -3.55
N ARG A 208 -18.00 2.27 -4.25
CA ARG A 208 -16.54 2.19 -4.33
C ARG A 208 -16.08 2.03 -5.77
N SER A 209 -15.04 2.76 -6.17
CA SER A 209 -14.44 2.61 -7.50
C SER A 209 -13.51 1.40 -7.57
N ARG A 210 -12.90 1.02 -6.45
CA ARG A 210 -12.04 -0.16 -6.30
C ARG A 210 -12.75 -1.25 -5.49
N GLN A 211 -13.44 -2.16 -6.19
CA GLN A 211 -14.34 -3.14 -5.55
C GLN A 211 -13.65 -4.44 -5.12
N ILE A 212 -12.41 -4.71 -5.56
CA ILE A 212 -11.70 -5.95 -5.22
C ILE A 212 -10.33 -5.65 -4.59
N MET A 213 -9.96 -6.44 -3.60
CA MET A 213 -8.61 -6.44 -3.03
C MET A 213 -7.92 -7.76 -3.36
N SER A 214 -6.66 -7.63 -3.75
CA SER A 214 -5.72 -8.70 -4.08
C SER A 214 -4.68 -8.78 -2.97
N ILE A 215 -4.59 -9.93 -2.32
CA ILE A 215 -3.76 -10.15 -1.14
C ILE A 215 -2.75 -11.26 -1.43
N VAL A 216 -1.48 -10.95 -1.21
CA VAL A 216 -0.36 -11.91 -1.25
C VAL A 216 0.48 -11.76 0.01
N TRP A 217 1.19 -12.81 0.37
CA TRP A 217 2.09 -12.75 1.51
C TRP A 217 3.34 -13.59 1.25
N SER A 218 4.39 -13.22 1.96
CA SER A 218 5.65 -13.94 2.07
C SER A 218 5.86 -14.38 3.53
N LYS A 219 7.05 -14.89 3.85
CA LYS A 219 7.40 -15.25 5.23
C LYS A 219 7.48 -14.06 6.20
N SER A 220 7.59 -12.83 5.69
CA SER A 220 7.83 -11.64 6.51
C SER A 220 6.99 -10.43 6.10
N ARG A 221 6.03 -10.59 5.18
CA ARG A 221 5.25 -9.45 4.68
C ARG A 221 3.91 -9.86 4.11
N ILE A 222 2.89 -9.04 4.30
CA ILE A 222 1.60 -9.09 3.62
C ILE A 222 1.51 -7.87 2.70
N ASP A 223 1.24 -8.11 1.42
CA ASP A 223 1.03 -7.08 0.41
C ASP A 223 -0.44 -7.13 -0.04
N MET A 224 -1.11 -5.98 -0.03
CA MET A 224 -2.51 -5.83 -0.43
C MET A 224 -2.62 -4.73 -1.49
N SER A 225 -3.36 -4.99 -2.56
CA SER A 225 -3.66 -4.01 -3.60
C SER A 225 -5.13 -4.00 -3.98
N THR A 226 -5.69 -2.82 -4.15
CA THR A 226 -7.12 -2.63 -4.46
C THR A 226 -7.30 -2.24 -5.92
N TRP A 227 -8.36 -2.74 -6.57
CA TRP A 227 -8.55 -2.59 -8.01
C TRP A 227 -10.00 -2.31 -8.36
N SER A 228 -10.20 -1.48 -9.39
CA SER A 228 -11.46 -1.47 -10.12
C SER A 228 -11.62 -2.79 -10.87
N ILE A 229 -12.86 -3.30 -10.93
CA ILE A 229 -13.13 -4.58 -11.61
C ILE A 229 -13.08 -4.49 -13.14
N HIS A 230 -13.14 -3.26 -13.67
CA HIS A 230 -13.14 -2.98 -15.10
C HIS A 230 -11.79 -2.47 -15.61
N GLU A 231 -10.92 -2.00 -14.72
CA GLU A 231 -9.57 -1.59 -15.11
C GLU A 231 -8.69 -2.82 -15.36
N ARG A 232 -7.75 -2.70 -16.32
CA ARG A 232 -6.69 -3.69 -16.46
C ARG A 232 -5.68 -3.46 -15.34
N PRO A 233 -5.56 -4.39 -14.38
CA PRO A 233 -4.66 -4.19 -13.27
C PRO A 233 -3.22 -4.23 -13.79
N LYS A 234 -2.37 -3.44 -13.15
CA LYS A 234 -1.03 -3.19 -13.63
C LYS A 234 -0.02 -3.32 -12.49
N GLN A 235 1.02 -4.11 -12.67
CA GLN A 235 2.05 -4.29 -11.66
C GLN A 235 3.36 -3.73 -12.19
N LEU A 236 3.93 -2.75 -11.47
CA LEU A 236 5.31 -2.34 -11.70
C LEU A 236 6.26 -3.46 -11.30
N ASP A 237 7.24 -3.76 -12.16
CA ASP A 237 8.39 -4.53 -11.75
C ASP A 237 9.18 -3.72 -10.70
N ARG A 238 9.52 -4.34 -9.57
CA ARG A 238 10.27 -3.66 -8.49
C ARG A 238 11.72 -3.34 -8.87
N ASN A 239 12.23 -3.95 -9.93
CA ASN A 239 13.61 -3.84 -10.38
C ASN A 239 13.75 -3.04 -11.67
N ASP A 240 12.65 -2.81 -12.40
CA ASP A 240 12.65 -2.07 -13.66
C ASP A 240 11.30 -1.35 -13.87
N ASP A 241 11.27 -0.06 -13.52
CA ASP A 241 10.09 0.78 -13.66
C ASP A 241 9.59 0.90 -15.13
N SER A 242 10.40 0.47 -16.12
CA SER A 242 10.02 0.44 -17.53
C SER A 242 9.22 -0.81 -17.95
N LEU A 243 9.19 -1.85 -17.10
CA LEU A 243 8.45 -3.09 -17.36
C LEU A 243 7.14 -3.14 -16.55
N MET A 244 6.04 -2.75 -17.20
CA MET A 244 4.70 -2.90 -16.65
C MET A 244 4.05 -4.21 -17.10
N HIS A 245 3.67 -5.05 -16.14
CA HIS A 245 2.86 -6.22 -16.40
C HIS A 245 1.38 -5.88 -16.28
N PHE A 246 0.62 -6.16 -17.34
CA PHE A 246 -0.83 -6.04 -17.33
C PHE A 246 -1.47 -7.41 -17.16
N ASP A 247 -2.59 -7.47 -16.44
CA ASP A 247 -3.44 -8.66 -16.39
C ASP A 247 -4.84 -8.34 -16.93
N GLU A 248 -5.68 -9.37 -17.00
CA GLU A 248 -7.08 -9.20 -17.34
C GLU A 248 -7.86 -8.55 -16.19
N PRO A 249 -8.91 -7.76 -16.50
CA PRO A 249 -9.78 -7.16 -15.49
C PRO A 249 -10.33 -8.19 -14.50
N TYR A 250 -10.64 -7.75 -13.28
CA TYR A 250 -11.13 -8.61 -12.20
C TYR A 250 -12.64 -8.92 -12.26
N THR A 251 -13.32 -8.55 -13.35
CA THR A 251 -14.77 -8.76 -13.53
C THR A 251 -15.17 -10.24 -13.29
N PRO A 252 -14.47 -11.28 -13.82
CA PRO A 252 -14.84 -12.67 -13.58
C PRO A 252 -14.78 -13.08 -12.10
N GLU A 253 -13.70 -12.71 -11.41
CA GLU A 253 -13.44 -13.01 -10.00
C GLU A 253 -14.44 -12.29 -9.10
N PHE A 254 -14.79 -11.06 -9.45
CA PHE A 254 -15.79 -10.30 -8.73
C PHE A 254 -17.16 -10.97 -8.80
N ILE A 255 -17.60 -11.43 -9.97
CA ILE A 255 -18.86 -12.18 -10.13
C ILE A 255 -18.84 -13.45 -9.27
N VAL A 256 -17.73 -14.19 -9.28
CA VAL A 256 -17.56 -15.39 -8.45
C VAL A 256 -17.65 -15.06 -6.95
N LEU A 257 -17.01 -13.97 -6.51
CA LEU A 257 -17.09 -13.51 -5.12
C LEU A 257 -18.53 -13.17 -4.72
N GLN A 258 -19.31 -12.53 -5.59
CA GLN A 258 -20.73 -12.25 -5.30
C GLN A 258 -21.56 -13.53 -5.14
N LEU A 259 -21.35 -14.53 -6.02
CA LEU A 259 -22.01 -15.84 -5.89
C LEU A 259 -21.60 -16.56 -4.60
N LEU A 260 -20.32 -16.52 -4.22
CA LEU A 260 -19.84 -17.10 -2.95
C LEU A 260 -20.46 -16.39 -1.73
N LYS A 261 -20.59 -15.05 -1.77
CA LYS A 261 -21.27 -14.28 -0.72
C LYS A 261 -22.75 -14.66 -0.63
N GLN A 262 -23.45 -14.72 -1.75
CA GLN A 262 -24.84 -15.14 -1.81
C GLN A 262 -25.04 -16.55 -1.23
N ARG A 263 -24.20 -17.51 -1.63
CA ARG A 263 -24.23 -18.88 -1.09
C ARG A 263 -24.10 -18.87 0.44
N ARG A 264 -23.12 -18.16 0.98
CA ARG A 264 -22.91 -18.07 2.44
C ARG A 264 -24.11 -17.50 3.18
N VAL A 265 -24.82 -16.53 2.59
CA VAL A 265 -26.06 -15.99 3.16
C VAL A 265 -27.18 -17.04 3.13
N LEU A 266 -27.29 -17.83 2.06
CA LEU A 266 -28.26 -18.92 1.96
C LEU A 266 -27.96 -20.02 3.00
N ASP A 267 -26.70 -20.42 3.15
CA ASP A 267 -26.27 -21.41 4.14
C ASP A 267 -26.65 -20.95 5.57
N SER A 268 -26.34 -19.69 5.92
CA SER A 268 -26.70 -19.14 7.23
C SER A 268 -28.22 -19.03 7.46
N LYS A 269 -29.01 -18.82 6.40
CA LYS A 269 -30.48 -18.85 6.50
C LYS A 269 -30.97 -20.28 6.75
N LEU A 270 -30.43 -21.26 6.04
CA LEU A 270 -30.80 -22.67 6.18
C LEU A 270 -30.53 -23.16 7.61
N GLU A 271 -29.39 -22.79 8.20
CA GLU A 271 -29.06 -23.11 9.60
C GLU A 271 -30.07 -22.54 10.62
N LYS A 272 -30.75 -21.43 10.30
CA LYS A 272 -31.67 -20.72 11.22
C LYS A 272 -33.14 -21.11 11.07
N VAL A 273 -33.54 -21.70 9.94
CA VAL A 273 -34.95 -21.93 9.58
C VAL A 273 -35.60 -23.07 10.39
N GLY A 274 -34.83 -23.94 11.03
CA GLY A 274 -35.35 -25.03 11.84
C GLY A 274 -36.02 -26.13 10.98
N GLU A 275 -37.18 -26.63 11.41
CA GLU A 275 -37.89 -27.76 10.77
C GLU A 275 -38.92 -27.35 9.69
N ASP A 276 -38.93 -26.09 9.23
CA ASP A 276 -39.81 -25.66 8.14
C ASP A 276 -39.38 -26.31 6.81
N TYR A 277 -39.97 -27.48 6.53
CA TYR A 277 -39.64 -28.33 5.39
C TYR A 277 -39.69 -27.59 4.05
N LEU A 278 -40.75 -26.79 3.84
CA LEU A 278 -40.96 -26.11 2.56
C LEU A 278 -39.90 -25.03 2.33
N LYS A 279 -39.59 -24.24 3.36
CA LYS A 279 -38.51 -23.24 3.28
C LYS A 279 -37.14 -23.88 3.12
N ASN A 280 -36.88 -25.00 3.80
CA ASN A 280 -35.62 -25.73 3.66
C ASN A 280 -35.43 -26.25 2.22
N GLN A 281 -36.46 -26.83 1.61
CA GLN A 281 -36.41 -27.27 0.21
C GLN A 281 -36.11 -26.11 -0.75
N GLU A 282 -36.74 -24.95 -0.55
CA GLU A 282 -36.51 -23.78 -1.39
C GLU A 282 -35.07 -23.25 -1.27
N LEU A 283 -34.54 -23.21 -0.04
CA LEU A 283 -33.16 -22.78 0.21
C LEU A 283 -32.13 -23.74 -0.37
N ILE A 284 -32.33 -25.05 -0.20
CA ILE A 284 -31.47 -26.09 -0.80
C ILE A 284 -31.43 -25.93 -2.31
N LYS A 285 -32.59 -25.76 -2.96
CA LYS A 285 -32.64 -25.54 -4.41
C LYS A 285 -31.84 -24.31 -4.85
N LYS A 286 -31.95 -23.19 -4.13
CA LYS A 286 -31.17 -21.97 -4.42
C LYS A 286 -29.66 -22.17 -4.21
N ILE A 287 -29.27 -22.94 -3.20
CA ILE A 287 -27.87 -23.31 -2.96
C ILE A 287 -27.34 -24.15 -4.12
N ASP A 288 -28.09 -25.15 -4.56
CA ASP A 288 -27.72 -26.01 -5.70
C ASP A 288 -27.59 -25.22 -7.00
N GLU A 289 -28.55 -24.34 -7.30
CA GLU A 289 -28.48 -23.41 -8.43
C GLU A 289 -27.22 -22.53 -8.37
N THR A 290 -26.88 -22.01 -7.19
CA THR A 290 -25.68 -21.19 -6.98
C THR A 290 -24.41 -22.01 -7.18
N ASN A 291 -24.37 -23.25 -6.69
CA ASN A 291 -23.25 -24.18 -6.87
C ASN A 291 -23.03 -24.53 -8.34
N ASN A 292 -24.10 -24.78 -9.09
CA ASN A 292 -24.02 -25.04 -10.53
C ASN A 292 -23.43 -23.84 -11.28
N GLN A 293 -23.83 -22.61 -10.92
CA GLN A 293 -23.25 -21.40 -11.49
C GLN A 293 -21.76 -21.23 -11.15
N LEU A 294 -21.36 -21.50 -9.91
CA LEU A 294 -19.95 -21.47 -9.49
C LEU A 294 -19.11 -22.50 -10.26
N GLN A 295 -19.61 -23.73 -10.42
CA GLN A 295 -18.94 -24.78 -11.18
C GLN A 295 -18.82 -24.42 -12.66
N PHE A 296 -19.89 -23.88 -13.26
CA PHE A 296 -19.88 -23.41 -14.65
C PHE A 296 -18.86 -22.28 -14.87
N LYS A 297 -18.66 -21.42 -13.87
CA LYS A 297 -17.63 -20.37 -13.87
C LYS A 297 -16.22 -20.90 -13.54
N GLY A 298 -16.04 -22.21 -13.39
CA GLY A 298 -14.74 -22.84 -13.20
C GLY A 298 -14.23 -22.85 -11.76
N VAL A 299 -15.09 -22.63 -10.77
CA VAL A 299 -14.72 -22.70 -9.35
C VAL A 299 -14.63 -24.15 -8.89
N GLU A 300 -13.53 -24.47 -8.21
CA GLU A 300 -13.30 -25.76 -7.54
C GLU A 300 -13.00 -25.52 -6.06
N TYR A 301 -13.31 -26.49 -5.20
CA TYR A 301 -12.93 -26.42 -3.79
C TYR A 301 -11.68 -27.26 -3.53
N LYS A 302 -10.61 -26.62 -3.04
CA LYS A 302 -9.35 -27.30 -2.65
C LYS A 302 -9.07 -27.00 -1.18
N ASN A 303 -9.03 -28.05 -0.36
CA ASN A 303 -8.87 -27.94 1.10
C ASN A 303 -9.87 -26.96 1.74
N GLY A 304 -11.13 -26.99 1.29
CA GLY A 304 -12.20 -26.10 1.77
C GLY A 304 -12.20 -24.68 1.18
N TRP A 305 -11.20 -24.30 0.39
CA TRP A 305 -11.14 -22.96 -0.23
C TRP A 305 -11.64 -22.99 -1.68
N PRO A 306 -12.48 -22.02 -2.10
CA PRO A 306 -12.84 -21.87 -3.49
C PRO A 306 -11.64 -21.35 -4.29
N VAL A 307 -11.34 -22.02 -5.40
CA VAL A 307 -10.26 -21.72 -6.32
C VAL A 307 -10.86 -21.54 -7.70
N LEU A 308 -10.64 -20.38 -8.31
CA LEU A 308 -10.98 -20.17 -9.71
C LEU A 308 -9.91 -20.82 -10.58
N ARG A 309 -10.30 -21.77 -11.44
CA ARG A 309 -9.40 -22.28 -12.48
C ARG A 309 -8.95 -21.11 -13.34
N GLY A 310 -7.66 -20.80 -13.32
CA GLY A 310 -7.08 -19.92 -14.32
C GLY A 310 -7.23 -20.59 -15.69
N VAL A 311 -7.43 -19.80 -16.74
CA VAL A 311 -7.04 -20.24 -18.08
C VAL A 311 -5.57 -20.63 -17.96
N ASP A 312 -5.31 -21.91 -18.20
CA ASP A 312 -4.18 -22.67 -17.72
C ASP A 312 -2.84 -21.92 -17.74
N ALA A 313 -2.12 -21.88 -16.62
CA ALA A 313 -0.75 -21.36 -16.56
C ALA A 313 0.23 -22.19 -17.43
N SER A 314 -0.19 -23.36 -17.91
CA SER A 314 0.52 -24.17 -18.91
C SER A 314 0.46 -23.59 -20.33
N SER A 315 -0.50 -22.70 -20.62
CA SER A 315 -0.67 -22.09 -21.95
C SER A 315 0.08 -20.77 -22.13
N ARG A 316 0.67 -20.22 -21.05
CA ARG A 316 1.43 -18.94 -21.09
C ARG A 316 2.95 -19.10 -20.96
N VAL A 317 3.48 -20.33 -20.91
CA VAL A 317 4.93 -20.62 -20.90
C VAL A 317 5.47 -20.90 -22.31
N LEU A 318 4.62 -20.90 -23.34
CA LEU A 318 5.00 -21.04 -24.74
C LEU A 318 4.33 -19.94 -25.57
N ALA A 319 4.85 -18.72 -25.46
CA ALA A 319 4.71 -17.67 -26.48
C ALA A 319 5.94 -16.77 -26.43
#